data_AF-X8DP73-F1
#
_entry.id   AF-X8DP73-F1
#
_cell.length_a   1.000
_cell.length_b   1.000
_cell.length_c   1.000
_cell.angle_alpha   90.00
_cell.angle_beta   90.00
_cell.angle_gamma   90.00
#
_symmetry.space_group_name_H-M   'P 1'
#
loop_
_entity.id
_entity.type
_entity.pdbx_description
1 polymer ?
#
loop_
_entity_poly.entity_id
_entity_poly.type
_entity_poly.pdbx_seq_one_letter_code
_entity_poly.pdbx_strand_id
1 'polypeptide(L)'
;MDPEALAEAQSRDVPILLSIGYAACHWCHVMAHESFEDDEVAAVMNAGFVNIKVDREERPDLDAVYMNATVAMNGQGGWPMTCFLTPDGRPFYTGTYYPKQGFLQLLSAVREAWERRRDEVEEAASSITGQLQAMSGRLPAGPGVDIALCDTAIAAILPAEDVRFGGFGGAPKFPPSALLEALLRGYERTGDAAVLAVVARTAAAMARAVASMTSWPEVSRDTAWMRPGWCRTSRRCSTTMRCCCVSTGIWHAGPETRWRAELLRKRPISC
;
A
#
# COMPACT_ATOMS: atom_id res chain seq x y z
N MET A 1 1.76 -8.92 -10.41
CA MET A 1 0.56 -9.46 -9.73
C MET A 1 0.92 -10.76 -9.04
N ASP A 2 0.11 -11.23 -8.09
CA ASP A 2 0.22 -12.58 -7.51
C ASP A 2 -0.01 -13.65 -8.62
N PRO A 3 0.96 -14.54 -8.90
CA PRO A 3 0.81 -15.58 -9.92
C PRO A 3 -0.32 -16.56 -9.65
N GLU A 4 -0.63 -16.86 -8.38
CA GLU A 4 -1.68 -17.81 -8.02
C GLU A 4 -3.06 -17.24 -8.38
N ALA A 5 -3.31 -15.97 -8.06
CA ALA A 5 -4.56 -15.29 -8.40
C ALA A 5 -4.75 -15.15 -9.92
N LEU A 6 -3.68 -14.88 -10.68
CA LEU A 6 -3.73 -14.86 -12.15
C LEU A 6 -4.06 -16.24 -12.72
N ALA A 7 -3.42 -17.29 -12.21
CA ALA A 7 -3.69 -18.66 -12.65
C ALA A 7 -5.12 -19.08 -12.32
N GLU A 8 -5.63 -18.72 -11.14
CA GLU A 8 -7.03 -18.96 -10.75
C GLU A 8 -7.99 -18.26 -11.73
N ALA A 9 -7.78 -16.97 -12.00
CA ALA A 9 -8.63 -16.20 -12.92
C ALA A 9 -8.66 -16.81 -14.32
N GLN A 10 -7.51 -17.29 -14.81
CA GLN A 10 -7.40 -17.99 -16.09
C GLN A 10 -8.14 -19.32 -16.07
N SER A 11 -7.98 -20.11 -15.00
CA SER A 11 -8.63 -21.42 -14.88
C SER A 11 -10.15 -21.34 -14.79
N ARG A 12 -10.66 -20.29 -14.12
CA ARG A 12 -12.08 -20.02 -13.94
C ARG A 12 -12.69 -19.24 -15.13
N ASP A 13 -11.85 -18.70 -16.02
CA ASP A 13 -12.22 -17.74 -17.07
C ASP A 13 -13.11 -16.60 -16.55
N VAL A 14 -12.69 -16.00 -15.44
CA VAL A 14 -13.37 -14.84 -14.83
C VAL A 14 -12.42 -13.64 -14.73
N PRO A 15 -12.93 -12.41 -14.82
CA PRO A 15 -12.11 -11.22 -14.65
C PRO A 15 -11.61 -11.10 -13.20
N ILE A 16 -10.58 -10.27 -13.03
CA ILE A 16 -10.01 -9.94 -11.73
C ILE A 16 -10.60 -8.62 -11.25
N LEU A 17 -11.08 -8.60 -10.02
CA LEU A 17 -11.42 -7.36 -9.31
C LEU A 17 -10.25 -7.00 -8.39
N LEU A 18 -9.49 -5.99 -8.78
CA LEU A 18 -8.38 -5.45 -8.01
C LEU A 18 -8.83 -4.21 -7.25
N SER A 19 -8.67 -4.23 -5.92
CA SER A 19 -8.89 -3.07 -5.05
C SER A 19 -7.59 -2.63 -4.38
N ILE A 20 -7.07 -1.47 -4.77
CA ILE A 20 -5.88 -0.85 -4.14
C ILE A 20 -6.32 0.22 -3.15
N GLY A 21 -5.79 0.14 -1.94
CA GLY A 21 -6.00 1.16 -0.91
C GLY A 21 -4.80 1.26 0.02
N TYR A 22 -4.95 2.05 1.08
CA TYR A 22 -3.94 2.18 2.14
C TYR A 22 -4.64 2.44 3.48
N ALA A 23 -3.93 2.22 4.59
CA ALA A 23 -4.52 2.16 5.92
C ALA A 23 -5.15 3.48 6.42
N ALA A 24 -4.79 4.63 5.83
CA ALA A 24 -5.32 5.94 6.22
C ALA A 24 -6.29 6.52 5.17
N CYS A 25 -6.70 5.72 4.19
CA CYS A 25 -7.66 6.11 3.17
C CYS A 25 -9.08 6.10 3.73
N HIS A 26 -9.65 7.29 3.95
CA HIS A 26 -11.01 7.42 4.48
C HIS A 26 -12.05 6.67 3.61
N TRP A 27 -12.06 6.94 2.31
CA TRP A 27 -13.02 6.33 1.36
C TRP A 27 -12.82 4.82 1.18
N CYS A 28 -11.61 4.31 1.43
CA CYS A 28 -11.35 2.87 1.40
C CYS A 28 -12.04 2.17 2.57
N HIS A 29 -12.07 2.78 3.76
CA HIS A 29 -12.80 2.24 4.91
C HIS A 29 -14.31 2.35 4.72
N VAL A 30 -14.80 3.47 4.16
CA VAL A 30 -16.23 3.62 3.83
C VAL A 30 -16.67 2.52 2.87
N MET A 31 -15.95 2.33 1.77
CA MET A 31 -16.28 1.28 0.80
C MET A 31 -16.15 -0.13 1.38
N ALA A 32 -15.17 -0.37 2.26
CA ALA A 32 -15.05 -1.65 2.94
C ALA A 32 -16.27 -1.97 3.80
N HIS A 33 -16.69 -1.02 4.64
CA HIS A 33 -17.83 -1.20 5.53
C HIS A 33 -19.17 -1.24 4.79
N GLU A 34 -19.35 -0.43 3.74
CA GLU A 34 -20.62 -0.38 3.01
C GLU A 34 -20.78 -1.51 1.97
N SER A 35 -19.67 -2.03 1.44
CA SER A 35 -19.69 -2.97 0.31
C SER A 35 -18.92 -4.25 0.59
N PHE A 36 -17.65 -4.21 0.97
CA PHE A 36 -16.85 -5.45 1.06
C PHE A 36 -17.19 -6.34 2.26
N GLU A 37 -17.74 -5.78 3.34
CA GLU A 37 -18.22 -6.51 4.51
C GLU A 37 -19.66 -7.02 4.38
N ASP A 38 -20.35 -6.64 3.30
CA ASP A 38 -21.73 -7.04 3.05
C ASP A 38 -21.80 -8.41 2.34
N ASP A 39 -22.52 -9.35 2.94
CA ASP A 39 -22.58 -10.75 2.47
C ASP A 39 -23.13 -10.89 1.04
N GLU A 40 -24.08 -10.03 0.65
CA GLU A 40 -24.67 -10.04 -0.70
C GLU A 40 -23.62 -9.60 -1.73
N VAL A 41 -22.91 -8.50 -1.46
CA VAL A 41 -21.84 -8.01 -2.34
C VAL A 41 -20.70 -9.04 -2.42
N ALA A 42 -20.28 -9.59 -1.29
CA ALA A 42 -19.23 -10.60 -1.23
C ALA A 42 -19.60 -11.86 -2.03
N ALA A 43 -20.85 -12.31 -1.97
CA ALA A 43 -21.33 -13.45 -2.75
C ALA A 43 -21.25 -13.17 -4.26
N VAL A 44 -21.70 -11.99 -4.71
CA VAL A 44 -21.62 -11.59 -6.13
C VAL A 44 -20.16 -11.50 -6.59
N MET A 45 -19.30 -10.88 -5.78
CA MET A 45 -17.87 -10.76 -6.05
C MET A 45 -17.20 -12.14 -6.18
N ASN A 46 -17.41 -13.03 -5.23
CA ASN A 46 -16.76 -14.34 -5.21
C ASN A 46 -17.23 -15.25 -6.36
N ALA A 47 -18.50 -15.13 -6.76
CA ALA A 47 -19.04 -15.87 -7.89
C ALA A 47 -18.47 -15.40 -9.23
N GLY A 48 -18.37 -14.07 -9.43
CA GLY A 48 -18.04 -13.48 -10.73
C GLY A 48 -16.57 -13.13 -10.95
N PHE A 49 -15.74 -13.13 -9.90
CA PHE A 49 -14.40 -12.54 -9.96
C PHE A 49 -13.37 -13.30 -9.12
N VAL A 50 -12.11 -13.12 -9.48
CA VAL A 50 -10.99 -13.32 -8.54
C VAL A 50 -10.70 -11.97 -7.88
N ASN A 51 -10.87 -11.91 -6.55
CA ASN A 51 -10.79 -10.67 -5.79
C ASN A 51 -9.38 -10.49 -5.22
N ILE A 52 -8.70 -9.40 -5.59
CA ILE A 52 -7.35 -9.08 -5.12
C ILE A 52 -7.39 -7.75 -4.35
N LYS A 53 -6.95 -7.78 -3.09
CA LYS A 53 -6.72 -6.57 -2.30
C LYS A 53 -5.22 -6.26 -2.27
N VAL A 54 -4.86 -5.04 -2.63
CA VAL A 54 -3.49 -4.55 -2.54
C VAL A 54 -3.40 -3.36 -1.60
N ASP A 55 -2.40 -3.40 -0.71
CA ASP A 55 -1.95 -2.22 0.03
C ASP A 55 -0.91 -1.48 -0.81
N ARG A 56 -1.25 -0.26 -1.23
CA ARG A 56 -0.35 0.64 -1.96
C ARG A 56 0.98 0.81 -1.25
N GLU A 57 0.96 0.85 0.08
CA GLU A 57 2.17 1.10 0.85
C GLU A 57 3.09 -0.12 0.91
N GLU A 58 2.58 -1.33 0.61
CA GLU A 58 3.38 -2.55 0.45
C GLU A 58 3.77 -2.80 -1.01
N ARG A 59 2.91 -2.38 -1.95
CA ARG A 59 3.09 -2.56 -3.40
C ARG A 59 2.91 -1.24 -4.16
N PRO A 60 3.80 -0.24 -3.94
CA PRO A 60 3.72 1.04 -4.65
C PRO A 60 3.97 0.88 -6.16
N ASP A 61 4.64 -0.20 -6.55
CA ASP A 61 4.85 -0.61 -7.95
C ASP A 61 3.52 -0.92 -8.64
N LEU A 62 2.64 -1.72 -8.01
CA LEU A 62 1.32 -2.03 -8.57
C LEU A 62 0.41 -0.79 -8.53
N ASP A 63 0.44 -0.04 -7.43
CA ASP A 63 -0.31 1.22 -7.32
C ASP A 63 0.02 2.18 -8.46
N ALA A 64 1.30 2.40 -8.76
CA ALA A 64 1.71 3.31 -9.83
C ALA A 64 1.20 2.87 -11.21
N VAL A 65 1.27 1.58 -11.52
CA VAL A 65 0.78 1.04 -12.81
C VAL A 65 -0.72 1.25 -12.95
N TYR A 66 -1.50 0.85 -11.95
CA TYR A 66 -2.96 0.94 -12.02
C TYR A 66 -3.49 2.37 -11.81
N MET A 67 -2.75 3.23 -11.10
CA MET A 67 -3.06 4.65 -11.02
C MET A 67 -2.85 5.33 -12.38
N ASN A 68 -1.76 5.01 -13.09
CA ASN A 68 -1.55 5.51 -14.45
C ASN A 68 -2.67 5.05 -15.38
N ALA A 69 -3.11 3.79 -15.26
CA ALA A 69 -4.26 3.28 -16.02
C ALA A 69 -5.52 4.08 -15.69
N THR A 70 -5.79 4.30 -14.40
CA THR A 70 -6.97 5.03 -13.92
C THR A 70 -6.98 6.47 -14.44
N VAL A 71 -5.85 7.18 -14.37
CA VAL A 71 -5.73 8.55 -14.90
C VAL A 71 -5.86 8.57 -16.42
N ALA A 72 -5.30 7.59 -17.13
CA ALA A 72 -5.42 7.51 -18.59
C ALA A 72 -6.88 7.29 -19.04
N MET A 73 -7.64 6.47 -18.31
CA MET A 73 -9.04 6.17 -18.62
C MET A 73 -10.01 7.27 -18.18
N ASN A 74 -9.81 7.81 -16.98
CA ASN A 74 -10.79 8.67 -16.31
C ASN A 74 -10.38 10.15 -16.26
N GLY A 75 -9.16 10.49 -16.71
CA GLY A 75 -8.55 11.82 -16.60
C GLY A 75 -8.06 12.19 -15.19
N GLN A 76 -8.56 11.49 -14.17
CA GLN A 76 -8.21 11.68 -12.76
C GLN A 76 -8.13 10.32 -12.06
N GLY A 77 -7.37 10.27 -10.97
CA GLY A 77 -7.17 9.07 -10.16
C GLY A 77 -7.42 9.34 -8.68
N GLY A 78 -7.48 8.27 -7.89
CA GLY A 78 -7.70 8.37 -6.46
C GLY A 78 -7.86 6.99 -5.81
N TRP A 79 -8.01 7.01 -4.48
CA TRP A 79 -8.25 5.81 -3.67
C TRP A 79 -9.62 5.90 -2.97
N PRO A 80 -10.33 4.78 -2.75
CA PRO A 80 -9.97 3.41 -3.15
C PRO A 80 -9.91 3.30 -4.66
N MET A 81 -8.93 2.56 -5.19
CA MET A 81 -8.81 2.33 -6.61
C MET A 81 -9.42 0.97 -6.91
N THR A 82 -10.45 0.96 -7.75
CA THR A 82 -11.20 -0.23 -8.14
C THR A 82 -10.92 -0.50 -9.61
N CYS A 83 -10.22 -1.59 -9.92
CA CYS A 83 -9.85 -1.94 -11.29
C CYS A 83 -10.41 -3.32 -11.64
N PHE A 84 -11.00 -3.43 -12.82
CA PHE A 84 -11.35 -4.72 -13.42
C PHE A 84 -10.34 -5.06 -14.50
N LEU A 85 -9.77 -6.25 -14.40
CA LEU A 85 -8.66 -6.71 -15.22
C LEU A 85 -9.02 -8.02 -15.90
N THR A 86 -8.42 -8.25 -17.06
CA THR A 86 -8.39 -9.56 -17.68
C THR A 86 -7.59 -10.56 -16.80
N PRO A 87 -7.75 -11.89 -16.98
CA PRO A 87 -7.00 -12.91 -16.27
C PRO A 87 -5.47 -12.82 -16.41
N ASP A 88 -4.96 -12.12 -17.42
CA ASP A 88 -3.54 -11.83 -17.59
C ASP A 88 -3.11 -10.48 -16.97
N GLY A 89 -4.04 -9.77 -16.31
CA GLY A 89 -3.77 -8.59 -15.48
C GLY A 89 -3.85 -7.24 -16.19
N ARG A 90 -4.32 -7.19 -17.44
CA ARG A 90 -4.51 -5.93 -18.19
C ARG A 90 -5.80 -5.23 -17.74
N PRO A 91 -5.77 -3.94 -17.39
CA PRO A 91 -6.96 -3.21 -16.98
C PRO A 91 -7.86 -2.89 -18.17
N PHE A 92 -9.16 -3.17 -18.05
CA PHE A 92 -10.16 -2.78 -19.04
C PHE A 92 -11.24 -1.86 -18.47
N TYR A 93 -11.32 -1.72 -17.15
CA TYR A 93 -12.14 -0.72 -16.47
C TYR A 93 -11.47 -0.28 -15.18
N THR A 94 -11.55 1.01 -14.87
CA THR A 94 -11.04 1.58 -13.62
C THR A 94 -12.01 2.60 -13.05
N GLY A 95 -12.09 2.66 -11.73
CA GLY A 95 -12.85 3.66 -11.01
C GLY A 95 -12.27 3.88 -9.62
N THR A 96 -12.89 4.77 -8.86
CA THR A 96 -12.49 5.05 -7.49
C THR A 96 -13.48 4.46 -6.50
N TYR A 97 -14.24 5.32 -5.83
CA TYR A 97 -15.25 4.96 -4.86
C TYR A 97 -16.59 4.65 -5.53
N TYR A 98 -17.23 3.57 -5.10
CA TYR A 98 -18.60 3.23 -5.47
C TYR A 98 -19.44 2.95 -4.21
N PRO A 99 -20.63 3.56 -4.06
CA PRO A 99 -21.56 3.17 -3.02
C PRO A 99 -22.17 1.78 -3.33
N LYS A 100 -22.63 1.05 -2.31
CA LYS A 100 -23.10 -0.35 -2.42
C LYS A 100 -23.95 -0.63 -3.65
N GLN A 101 -25.03 0.14 -3.85
CA GLN A 101 -25.96 -0.09 -4.96
C GLN A 101 -25.33 0.12 -6.34
N GLY A 102 -24.50 1.17 -6.47
CA GLY A 102 -23.76 1.41 -7.71
C GLY A 102 -22.70 0.34 -7.94
N PHE A 103 -22.10 -0.20 -6.88
CA PHE A 103 -21.11 -1.26 -6.97
C PHE A 103 -21.72 -2.58 -7.44
N LEU A 104 -22.89 -2.98 -6.90
CA LEU A 104 -23.61 -4.18 -7.38
C LEU A 104 -23.98 -4.08 -8.86
N GLN A 105 -24.47 -2.92 -9.30
CA GLN A 105 -24.78 -2.67 -10.71
C GLN A 105 -23.52 -2.77 -11.58
N LEU A 106 -22.40 -2.21 -11.11
CA LEU A 106 -21.12 -2.29 -11.80
C LEU A 106 -20.62 -3.73 -11.92
N LEU A 107 -20.67 -4.51 -10.83
CA LEU A 107 -20.28 -5.93 -10.85
C LEU A 107 -21.10 -6.72 -11.86
N SER A 108 -22.42 -6.50 -11.90
CA SER A 108 -23.30 -7.13 -12.89
C SER A 108 -22.94 -6.74 -14.32
N ALA A 109 -22.73 -5.44 -14.57
CA ALA A 109 -22.41 -4.93 -15.91
C ALA A 109 -21.05 -5.43 -16.43
N VAL A 110 -20.04 -5.48 -15.56
CA VAL A 110 -18.71 -6.01 -15.91
C VAL A 110 -18.80 -7.50 -16.22
N ARG A 111 -19.51 -8.28 -15.39
CA ARG A 111 -19.68 -9.71 -15.64
C ARG A 111 -20.43 -9.97 -16.95
N GLU A 112 -21.48 -9.22 -17.23
CA GLU A 112 -22.20 -9.33 -18.50
C GLU A 112 -21.31 -8.96 -19.70
N ALA A 113 -20.51 -7.89 -19.60
CA ALA A 113 -19.55 -7.51 -20.63
C ALA A 113 -18.52 -8.63 -20.87
N TRP A 114 -18.03 -9.25 -19.81
CA TRP A 114 -17.11 -10.38 -19.90
C TRP A 114 -17.70 -11.58 -20.63
N GLU A 115 -18.92 -11.98 -20.25
CA GLU A 115 -19.57 -13.18 -20.77
C GLU A 115 -20.12 -13.00 -22.19
N ARG A 116 -20.59 -11.78 -22.54
CA ARG A 116 -21.34 -11.53 -23.79
C ARG A 116 -20.59 -10.68 -24.80
N ARG A 117 -19.62 -9.89 -24.37
CA ARG A 117 -18.91 -8.87 -25.18
C ARG A 117 -17.41 -8.94 -24.96
N ARG A 118 -16.88 -10.17 -24.91
CA ARG A 118 -15.47 -10.43 -24.56
C ARG A 118 -14.50 -9.69 -25.49
N ASP A 119 -14.80 -9.61 -26.78
CA ASP A 119 -13.96 -8.92 -27.76
C ASP A 119 -13.83 -7.42 -27.44
N GLU A 120 -14.91 -6.76 -27.05
CA GLU A 120 -14.88 -5.34 -26.63
C GLU A 120 -14.01 -5.14 -25.38
N VAL A 121 -14.06 -6.09 -24.44
CA VAL A 121 -13.25 -6.06 -23.23
C VAL A 121 -11.76 -6.22 -23.55
N GLU A 122 -11.41 -7.17 -24.42
CA GLU A 122 -10.02 -7.40 -24.85
C GLU A 122 -9.44 -6.24 -25.66
N GLU A 123 -10.26 -5.60 -26.51
CA GLU A 123 -9.89 -4.40 -27.25
C GLU A 123 -9.61 -3.23 -26.31
N ALA A 124 -10.52 -3.00 -25.34
CA ALA A 124 -10.31 -1.98 -24.30
C ALA A 124 -9.01 -2.25 -23.53
N ALA A 125 -8.82 -3.48 -23.03
CA ALA A 125 -7.61 -3.86 -22.31
C ALA A 125 -6.32 -3.59 -23.10
N SER A 126 -6.34 -3.92 -24.40
CA SER A 126 -5.20 -3.74 -25.30
C SER A 126 -4.90 -2.27 -25.56
N SER A 127 -5.94 -1.45 -25.78
CA SER A 127 -5.81 -0.01 -26.00
C SER A 127 -5.16 0.69 -24.81
N ILE A 128 -5.64 0.43 -23.58
CA ILE A 128 -5.07 1.03 -22.37
C ILE A 128 -3.63 0.54 -22.15
N THR A 129 -3.36 -0.74 -22.36
CA THR A 129 -2.00 -1.29 -22.22
C THR A 129 -1.02 -0.62 -23.19
N GLY A 130 -1.43 -0.37 -24.44
CA GLY A 130 -0.63 0.35 -25.42
C GLY A 130 -0.33 1.80 -25.00
N GLN A 131 -1.32 2.50 -24.45
CA GLN A 131 -1.13 3.86 -23.92
C GLN A 131 -0.11 3.89 -22.76
N LEU A 132 -0.23 2.94 -21.83
CA LEU A 132 0.70 2.83 -20.69
C LEU A 132 2.13 2.52 -21.16
N GLN A 133 2.31 1.64 -22.14
CA GLN A 133 3.63 1.37 -22.71
C GLN A 133 4.24 2.61 -23.39
N ALA A 134 3.44 3.39 -24.11
CA ALA A 134 3.89 4.64 -24.73
C ALA A 134 4.29 5.71 -23.71
N MET A 135 3.64 5.76 -22.55
CA MET A 135 4.03 6.61 -21.43
C MET A 135 5.32 6.13 -20.76
N SER A 136 5.48 4.81 -20.61
CA SER A 136 6.62 4.16 -19.93
C SER A 136 7.91 4.21 -20.76
N GLY A 137 7.82 4.09 -22.08
CA GLY A 137 8.96 4.08 -23.00
C GLY A 137 9.74 5.40 -23.07
N ARG A 138 9.37 6.42 -22.28
CA ARG A 138 10.06 7.70 -22.16
C ARG A 138 11.04 7.76 -21.00
N LEU A 139 11.09 6.76 -20.12
CA LEU A 139 12.06 6.68 -19.02
C LEU A 139 13.25 5.81 -19.47
N PRO A 140 14.47 6.36 -19.52
CA PRO A 140 15.66 5.54 -19.74
C PRO A 140 15.76 4.48 -18.65
N ALA A 141 16.13 3.25 -19.00
CA ALA A 141 16.52 2.26 -18.00
C ALA A 141 17.74 2.81 -17.23
N GLY A 142 17.50 3.25 -16.00
CA GLY A 142 18.58 3.67 -15.10
C GLY A 142 19.48 2.50 -14.74
N PRO A 143 20.71 2.75 -14.25
CA PRO A 143 21.54 1.69 -13.70
C PRO A 143 20.77 0.91 -12.62
N GLY A 144 21.03 -0.40 -12.52
CA GLY A 144 20.40 -1.26 -11.52
C GLY A 144 20.60 -0.76 -10.09
N VAL A 145 19.74 -1.20 -9.17
CA VAL A 145 19.83 -0.79 -7.76
C VAL A 145 21.03 -1.47 -7.11
N ASP A 146 22.01 -0.70 -6.67
CA ASP A 146 23.17 -1.18 -5.90
C ASP A 146 23.25 -0.56 -4.49
N ILE A 147 24.17 -1.06 -3.67
CA ILE A 147 24.33 -0.61 -2.27
C ILE A 147 24.73 0.87 -2.21
N ALA A 148 25.56 1.33 -3.14
CA ALA A 148 26.01 2.71 -3.19
C ALA A 148 24.85 3.67 -3.50
N LEU A 149 23.92 3.26 -4.36
CA LEU A 149 22.68 3.98 -4.64
C LEU A 149 21.78 4.03 -3.40
N CYS A 150 21.66 2.93 -2.65
CA CYS A 150 20.93 2.92 -1.39
C CYS A 150 21.54 3.89 -0.36
N ASP A 151 22.87 3.89 -0.21
CA ASP A 151 23.58 4.82 0.67
C ASP A 151 23.37 6.28 0.27
N THR A 152 23.45 6.56 -1.04
CA THR A 152 23.21 7.89 -1.60
C THR A 152 21.78 8.36 -1.34
N ALA A 153 20.80 7.47 -1.54
CA ALA A 153 19.39 7.77 -1.29
C ALA A 153 19.11 8.04 0.20
N ILE A 154 19.71 7.26 1.10
CA ILE A 154 19.62 7.49 2.55
C ILE A 154 20.27 8.83 2.92
N ALA A 155 21.48 9.11 2.43
CA ALA A 155 22.15 10.38 2.71
C ALA A 155 21.35 11.59 2.19
N ALA A 156 20.67 11.45 1.04
CA ALA A 156 19.86 12.49 0.45
C ALA A 156 18.54 12.75 1.22
N ILE A 157 17.96 11.73 1.85
CA ILE A 157 16.67 11.87 2.55
C ILE A 157 16.81 12.35 4.00
N LEU A 158 17.92 12.07 4.68
CA LEU A 158 18.14 12.47 6.08
C LEU A 158 17.93 13.98 6.32
N PRO A 159 18.41 14.91 5.47
CA PRO A 159 18.19 16.35 5.66
C PRO A 159 16.73 16.79 5.48
N ALA A 160 15.89 15.97 4.85
CA ALA A 160 14.47 16.26 4.64
C ALA A 160 13.60 15.87 5.86
N GLU A 161 14.20 15.34 6.92
CA GLU A 161 13.51 15.11 8.19
C GLU A 161 12.97 16.42 8.76
N ASP A 162 11.70 16.41 9.14
CA ASP A 162 11.15 17.43 10.03
C ASP A 162 11.47 17.04 11.47
N VAL A 163 12.57 17.59 11.99
CA VAL A 163 13.02 17.34 13.37
C VAL A 163 12.00 17.82 14.42
N ARG A 164 11.22 18.88 14.11
CA ARG A 164 10.29 19.50 15.07
C ARG A 164 9.09 18.61 15.32
N PHE A 165 8.49 18.07 14.27
CA PHE A 165 7.27 17.26 14.37
C PHE A 165 7.51 15.76 14.11
N GLY A 166 8.75 15.35 13.83
CA GLY A 166 9.11 14.01 13.38
C GLY A 166 8.62 13.71 11.96
N GLY A 167 9.19 12.68 11.33
CA GLY A 167 8.81 12.25 9.99
C GLY A 167 9.31 13.16 8.89
N PHE A 168 8.69 13.08 7.72
CA PHE A 168 9.17 13.75 6.50
C PHE A 168 8.01 14.50 5.83
N GLY A 169 8.33 15.59 5.13
CA GLY A 169 7.35 16.40 4.39
C GLY A 169 6.48 17.31 5.27
N GLY A 170 5.48 17.94 4.63
CA GLY A 170 4.54 18.85 5.28
C GLY A 170 3.34 18.15 5.92
N ALA A 171 2.55 18.90 6.68
CA ALA A 171 1.30 18.42 7.25
C ALA A 171 0.20 18.28 6.16
N PRO A 172 -0.70 17.29 6.26
CA PRO A 172 -0.71 16.18 7.23
C PRO A 172 0.24 15.03 6.80
N LYS A 173 1.00 14.50 7.76
CA LYS A 173 1.97 13.42 7.57
C LYS A 173 1.36 12.04 7.81
N PHE A 174 1.87 11.08 7.06
CA PHE A 174 1.52 9.66 7.18
C PHE A 174 2.74 8.83 7.59
N PRO A 175 2.55 7.69 8.27
CA PRO A 175 3.63 6.75 8.60
C PRO A 175 4.44 6.35 7.36
N PRO A 176 5.71 6.76 7.25
CA PRO A 176 6.52 6.46 6.07
C PRO A 176 7.19 5.08 6.23
N SER A 177 6.40 4.02 6.39
CA SER A 177 6.85 2.70 6.84
C SER A 177 7.97 2.10 5.99
N ALA A 178 7.86 2.20 4.65
CA ALA A 178 8.88 1.71 3.74
C ALA A 178 10.21 2.49 3.85
N LEU A 179 10.12 3.81 4.04
CA LEU A 179 11.29 4.65 4.27
C LEU A 179 11.94 4.34 5.63
N LEU A 180 11.16 4.16 6.69
CA LEU A 180 11.69 3.76 8.00
C LEU A 180 12.36 2.39 7.95
N GLU A 181 11.81 1.45 7.18
CA GLU A 181 12.44 0.15 6.97
C GLU A 181 13.77 0.29 6.19
N ALA A 182 13.82 1.10 5.14
CA ALA A 182 15.05 1.38 4.41
C ALA A 182 16.13 2.02 5.30
N LEU A 183 15.74 2.98 6.16
CA LEU A 183 16.63 3.60 7.14
C LEU A 183 17.12 2.59 8.19
N LEU A 184 16.25 1.71 8.71
CA LEU A 184 16.65 0.67 9.65
C LEU A 184 17.62 -0.33 9.02
N ARG A 185 17.37 -0.79 7.79
CA ARG A 185 18.29 -1.66 7.05
C ARG A 185 19.63 -0.96 6.76
N GLY A 186 19.58 0.34 6.49
CA GLY A 186 20.77 1.19 6.39
C GLY A 186 21.59 1.17 7.68
N TYR A 187 20.94 1.44 8.81
CA TYR A 187 21.56 1.41 10.14
C TYR A 187 22.13 0.03 10.50
N GLU A 188 21.41 -1.06 10.24
CA GLU A 188 21.89 -2.43 10.49
C GLU A 188 23.21 -2.72 9.74
N ARG A 189 23.41 -2.12 8.56
CA ARG A 189 24.61 -2.28 7.76
C ARG A 189 25.74 -1.33 8.15
N THR A 190 25.43 -0.05 8.40
CA THR A 190 26.45 1.00 8.57
C THR A 190 26.75 1.34 10.03
N GLY A 191 25.82 1.06 10.94
CA GLY A 191 25.89 1.49 12.34
C GLY A 191 25.71 2.99 12.54
N ASP A 192 25.26 3.74 11.53
CA ASP A 192 25.16 5.20 11.59
C ASP A 192 24.07 5.65 12.59
N ALA A 193 24.52 6.20 13.71
CA ALA A 193 23.65 6.69 14.78
C ALA A 193 22.72 7.83 14.33
N ALA A 194 23.10 8.62 13.32
CA ALA A 194 22.23 9.68 12.80
C ALA A 194 20.98 9.09 12.15
N VAL A 195 21.13 8.01 11.37
CA VAL A 195 20.02 7.28 10.74
C VAL A 195 19.06 6.73 11.80
N LEU A 196 19.60 6.08 12.84
CA LEU A 196 18.77 5.55 13.92
C LEU A 196 18.02 6.67 14.67
N ALA A 197 18.66 7.82 14.88
CA ALA A 197 18.03 8.96 15.56
C ALA A 197 16.81 9.50 14.80
N VAL A 198 16.87 9.57 13.46
CA VAL A 198 15.73 9.95 12.60
C VAL A 198 14.58 8.95 12.74
N VAL A 199 14.89 7.65 12.69
CA VAL A 199 13.88 6.59 12.85
C VAL A 199 13.21 6.69 14.22
N ALA A 200 13.99 6.85 15.28
CA ALA A 200 13.49 6.94 16.65
C ALA A 200 12.59 8.17 16.85
N ARG A 201 12.99 9.34 16.35
CA ARG A 201 12.17 10.57 16.42
C ARG A 201 10.86 10.41 15.66
N THR A 202 10.91 9.87 14.45
CA THR A 202 9.73 9.63 13.63
C THR A 202 8.77 8.65 14.30
N ALA A 203 9.28 7.53 14.81
CA ALA A 203 8.48 6.54 15.54
C ALA A 203 7.89 7.11 16.83
N ALA A 204 8.64 7.93 17.57
CA ALA A 204 8.13 8.61 18.77
C ALA A 204 7.01 9.60 18.43
N ALA A 205 7.14 10.36 17.34
CA ALA A 205 6.10 11.28 16.87
C ALA A 205 4.83 10.52 16.45
N MET A 206 4.98 9.42 15.71
CA MET A 206 3.87 8.53 15.37
C MET A 206 3.19 7.97 16.62
N ALA A 207 3.95 7.50 17.60
CA ALA A 207 3.41 6.96 18.85
C ALA A 207 2.66 8.02 19.65
N ARG A 208 3.18 9.25 19.74
CA ARG A 208 2.48 10.38 20.40
C ARG A 208 1.19 10.74 19.68
N ALA A 209 1.20 10.77 18.35
CA ALA A 209 0.01 11.02 17.56
C ALA A 209 -1.06 9.96 17.85
N VAL A 210 -0.68 8.67 17.91
CA VAL A 210 -1.61 7.59 18.27
C VAL A 210 -2.10 7.71 19.72
N ALA A 211 -1.22 8.06 20.67
CA ALA A 211 -1.59 8.19 22.09
C ALA A 211 -2.54 9.36 22.35
N SER A 212 -2.30 10.53 21.75
CA SER A 212 -3.19 11.70 21.85
C SER A 212 -4.57 11.44 21.24
N MET A 213 -4.69 10.44 20.36
CA MET A 213 -5.96 10.00 19.81
C MET A 213 -6.77 9.11 20.77
N THR A 214 -6.16 8.56 21.83
CA THR A 214 -6.81 7.68 22.82
C THR A 214 -7.26 8.39 24.10
N SER A 215 -6.87 9.65 24.33
CA SER A 215 -7.18 10.42 25.54
C SER A 215 -7.99 11.70 25.25
N TRP A 216 -9.31 11.63 25.50
CA TRP A 216 -10.29 12.73 25.72
C TRP A 216 -10.63 13.73 24.58
N PRO A 217 -11.85 14.34 24.59
CA PRO A 217 -12.42 15.06 23.47
C PRO A 217 -12.20 16.58 23.61
N GLU A 218 -11.07 17.10 23.14
CA GLU A 218 -10.98 18.49 22.65
C GLU A 218 -9.60 18.72 22.01
N VAL A 219 -9.60 18.96 20.70
CA VAL A 219 -8.55 19.59 19.89
C VAL A 219 -7.10 19.37 20.37
N SER A 220 -6.49 18.27 19.92
CA SER A 220 -5.02 18.18 19.84
C SER A 220 -4.54 19.12 18.72
N ARG A 221 -3.73 20.14 19.08
CA ARG A 221 -3.19 21.17 18.16
C ARG A 221 -2.10 20.68 17.21
N ASP A 222 -1.67 19.42 17.28
CA ASP A 222 -0.70 18.87 16.33
C ASP A 222 -1.43 18.27 15.11
N THR A 223 -1.78 19.15 14.15
CA THR A 223 -2.33 18.79 12.83
C THR A 223 -1.29 18.16 11.90
N ALA A 224 -0.06 17.96 12.38
CA ALA A 224 1.05 17.49 11.57
C ALA A 224 0.94 16.02 11.17
N TRP A 225 0.20 15.18 11.89
CA TRP A 225 0.08 13.73 11.61
C TRP A 225 -1.39 13.31 11.47
N MET A 226 -1.69 12.50 10.46
CA MET A 226 -3.04 12.03 10.19
C MET A 226 -3.42 10.82 11.06
N ARG A 227 -4.71 10.67 11.40
CA ARG A 227 -5.28 9.51 12.13
C ARG A 227 -5.09 8.20 11.33
N PRO A 228 -4.38 7.19 11.84
CA PRO A 228 -4.49 5.83 11.31
C PRO A 228 -5.85 5.25 11.71
N GLY A 229 -6.64 4.77 10.75
CA GLY A 229 -7.82 3.97 11.07
C GLY A 229 -7.39 2.68 11.79
N TRP A 230 -8.07 2.34 12.88
CA TRP A 230 -7.78 1.16 13.68
C TRP A 230 -7.96 -0.11 12.84
N CYS A 231 -6.85 -0.79 12.48
CA CYS A 231 -6.91 -2.13 11.90
C CYS A 231 -6.07 -3.09 12.75
N ARG A 232 -6.75 -4.03 13.41
CA ARG A 232 -6.19 -5.01 14.33
C ARG A 232 -5.86 -6.32 13.60
N THR A 233 -5.28 -6.32 12.39
CA THR A 233 -4.95 -7.60 11.71
C THR A 233 -4.00 -7.54 10.51
N SER A 234 -3.11 -6.56 10.39
CA SER A 234 -2.10 -6.59 9.31
C SER A 234 -0.66 -6.72 9.83
N ARG A 235 0.22 -7.32 9.02
CA ARG A 235 1.67 -7.47 9.30
C ARG A 235 2.33 -6.12 9.65
N ARG A 236 1.73 -4.99 9.28
CA ARG A 236 2.14 -3.64 9.71
C ARG A 236 2.05 -3.39 11.21
N CYS A 237 1.18 -4.05 11.98
CA CYS A 237 1.26 -3.96 13.44
C CYS A 237 2.64 -4.41 13.91
N SER A 238 3.28 -5.39 13.27
CA SER A 238 4.62 -5.85 13.63
C SER A 238 5.76 -4.93 13.17
N THR A 239 5.67 -4.28 12.01
CA THR A 239 6.70 -3.34 11.51
C THR A 239 6.58 -1.97 12.18
N THR A 240 5.36 -1.46 12.32
CA THR A 240 5.07 -0.26 13.11
C THR A 240 5.35 -0.51 14.60
N MET A 241 5.05 -1.69 15.16
CA MET A 241 5.54 -2.07 16.51
C MET A 241 7.06 -2.17 16.55
N ARG A 242 7.74 -2.76 15.55
CA ARG A 242 9.22 -2.77 15.50
C ARG A 242 9.78 -1.35 15.60
N CYS A 243 9.25 -0.41 14.82
CA CYS A 243 9.67 0.98 14.85
C CYS A 243 9.28 1.68 16.17
N CYS A 244 8.07 1.47 16.70
CA CYS A 244 7.61 2.03 17.98
C CYS A 244 8.30 1.42 19.22
N CYS A 245 8.76 0.18 19.16
CA CYS A 245 9.52 -0.48 20.22
C CYS A 245 10.93 0.13 20.35
N VAL A 246 11.51 0.64 19.26
CA VAL A 246 12.80 1.35 19.28
C VAL A 246 12.71 2.68 20.03
N SER A 247 11.54 3.34 20.05
CA SER A 247 11.38 4.70 20.62
C SER A 247 10.85 4.76 22.06
N THR A 248 10.21 3.71 22.56
CA THR A 248 9.49 3.74 23.85
C THR A 248 10.28 3.22 25.05
N GLY A 249 11.46 2.63 24.85
CA GLY A 249 12.29 2.17 25.98
C GLY A 249 11.59 1.14 26.88
N ILE A 250 10.53 0.48 26.43
CA ILE A 250 9.94 -0.69 27.10
C ILE A 250 10.85 -1.90 26.84
N TRP A 251 12.06 -1.79 27.37
CA TRP A 251 12.92 -2.90 27.72
C TRP A 251 12.43 -3.39 29.08
N HIS A 252 11.46 -4.32 29.09
CA HIS A 252 11.32 -5.15 30.28
C HIS A 252 12.53 -6.08 30.33
N ALA A 253 13.43 -5.77 31.27
CA ALA A 253 14.56 -6.60 31.60
C ALA A 253 14.07 -8.00 32.07
N GLY A 254 14.44 -9.03 31.31
CA GLY A 254 14.45 -10.44 31.74
C GLY A 254 13.85 -11.45 30.74
N PRO A 255 14.46 -12.64 30.55
CA PRO A 255 15.88 -12.94 30.40
C PRO A 255 16.30 -12.91 28.92
N GLU A 256 17.51 -12.39 28.70
CA GLU A 256 18.24 -12.49 27.44
C GLU A 256 18.26 -13.92 26.91
N THR A 257 17.76 -14.16 25.68
CA THR A 257 18.31 -15.12 24.67
C THR A 257 17.32 -15.48 23.56
N ARG A 258 15.99 -15.33 23.71
CA ARG A 258 15.06 -15.85 22.69
C ARG A 258 14.96 -15.02 21.40
N TRP A 259 14.94 -13.69 21.48
CA TRP A 259 14.74 -12.85 20.27
C TRP A 259 16.00 -12.58 19.45
N ARG A 260 17.19 -12.54 20.07
CA ARG A 260 18.47 -12.50 19.34
C ARG A 260 18.64 -13.73 18.43
N ALA A 261 18.15 -14.90 18.87
CA ALA A 261 18.18 -16.13 18.09
C ALA A 261 17.16 -16.14 16.93
N GLU A 262 16.05 -15.41 17.05
CA GLU A 262 14.99 -15.30 16.02
C GLU A 262 15.34 -14.26 14.94
N LEU A 263 15.98 -13.14 15.34
CA LEU A 263 16.53 -12.12 14.43
C LEU A 263 17.67 -12.67 13.56
N LEU A 264 18.49 -13.57 14.10
CA LEU A 264 19.59 -14.22 13.38
C LEU A 264 19.17 -15.44 12.52
N ARG A 265 17.90 -15.88 12.59
CA ARG A 265 17.45 -17.14 11.95
C ARG A 265 16.80 -17.00 10.58
N LYS A 266 16.69 -15.81 10.00
CA LYS A 266 16.25 -15.68 8.61
C LYS A 266 17.46 -15.51 7.70
N ARG A 267 17.65 -16.53 6.86
CA ARG A 267 18.72 -16.68 5.86
C ARG A 267 18.92 -15.39 5.04
N PRO A 268 20.13 -15.10 4.56
CA PRO A 268 20.37 -14.03 3.62
C PRO A 268 19.48 -14.24 2.40
N ILE A 269 18.60 -13.28 2.13
CA ILE A 269 18.00 -13.14 0.80
C ILE A 269 19.07 -12.41 0.01
N SER A 270 19.83 -13.17 -0.78
CA SER A 270 20.70 -12.63 -1.82
C SER A 270 19.91 -11.68 -2.70
N CYS A 271 20.49 -10.50 -2.95
CA CYS A 271 19.98 -9.47 -3.86
C CYS A 271 19.55 -10.05 -5.20
#